data_AF-R1DSN2-F1
#
_entry.id   AF-R1DSN2-F1
#
_cell.length_a   1.000
_cell.length_b   1.000
_cell.length_c   1.000
_cell.angle_alpha   90.00
_cell.angle_beta   90.00
_cell.angle_gamma   90.00
#
_symmetry.space_group_name_H-M   'P 1'
#
loop_
_entity.id
_entity.type
_entity.pdbx_description
1 polymer ?
#
loop_
_entity_poly.entity_id
_entity_poly.type
_entity_poly.pdbx_seq_one_letter_code
_entity_poly.pdbx_strand_id
1 'polypeptide(L)'
;MVQQPIQKSHRLSRKAAQRRWESQPWEAWDSPETAAGAPSPYANLKTKSQPAPLYVGNRKAPKRFRTMCRAQHKTPYVLSTVTPSSTDGGSALTDEEVFFEDEQGGESEEDKITARRCIIRGAKLVDAAIRKRKRVLVHCYAGQNRSASICAAYFILYAGWTPGKAIKHVRHRVEVAREVLEVIDNAVFEQILKKLKPGSGKTK
;
A
#
# COMPACT_ATOMS: atom_id res chain seq x y z
N MET A 1 20.14 31.25 -3.66
CA MET A 1 18.98 30.33 -3.54
C MET A 1 18.94 29.46 -4.77
N VAL A 2 19.44 28.22 -4.69
CA VAL A 2 19.48 27.31 -5.85
C VAL A 2 18.18 26.52 -5.86
N GLN A 3 17.29 26.83 -6.80
CA GLN A 3 16.10 26.01 -7.07
C GLN A 3 16.59 24.66 -7.61
N GLN A 4 16.32 23.58 -6.89
CA GLN A 4 16.54 22.23 -7.40
C GLN A 4 15.54 21.95 -8.54
N PRO A 5 15.99 21.39 -9.67
CA PRO A 5 15.10 21.07 -10.78
C PRO A 5 14.13 19.97 -10.36
N ILE A 6 12.84 20.21 -10.58
CA ILE A 6 11.78 19.21 -10.46
C ILE A 6 12.08 18.12 -11.49
N GLN A 7 12.61 16.97 -11.04
CA GLN A 7 12.78 15.81 -11.91
C GLN A 7 11.41 15.38 -12.44
N LYS A 8 11.21 15.55 -13.75
CA LYS A 8 10.07 14.99 -14.46
C LYS A 8 10.14 13.48 -14.33
N SER A 9 9.23 12.88 -13.54
CA SER A 9 9.10 11.43 -13.47
C SER A 9 8.71 10.93 -14.87
N HIS A 10 9.66 10.33 -15.59
CA HIS A 10 9.38 9.65 -16.85
C HIS A 10 8.43 8.50 -16.54
N ARG A 11 7.15 8.68 -16.89
CA ARG A 11 6.11 7.69 -16.70
C ARG A 11 6.39 6.53 -17.65
N LEU A 12 6.97 5.43 -17.15
CA LEU A 12 7.15 4.22 -17.95
C LEU A 12 5.80 3.80 -18.55
N SER A 13 5.81 3.37 -19.81
CA SER A 13 4.62 2.77 -20.42
C SER A 13 4.28 1.47 -19.69
N ARG A 14 3.01 1.05 -19.70
CA ARG A 14 2.58 -0.22 -19.06
C ARG A 14 3.43 -1.40 -19.55
N LYS A 15 3.75 -1.42 -20.85
CA LYS A 15 4.63 -2.45 -21.45
C LYS A 15 6.07 -2.38 -20.92
N ALA A 16 6.60 -1.17 -20.68
CA ALA A 16 7.93 -1.00 -20.10
C ALA A 16 7.97 -1.38 -18.61
N ALA A 17 6.93 -1.05 -17.85
CA ALA A 17 6.79 -1.47 -16.45
C ALA A 17 6.69 -2.99 -16.32
N GLN A 18 5.90 -3.66 -17.19
CA GLN A 18 5.80 -5.13 -17.22
C GLN A 18 7.14 -5.79 -17.52
N ARG A 19 7.86 -5.33 -18.55
CA ARG A 19 9.18 -5.91 -18.89
C ARG A 19 10.18 -5.72 -17.76
N ARG A 20 10.16 -4.57 -17.08
CA ARG A 20 10.99 -4.28 -15.91
C ARG A 20 10.61 -5.17 -14.71
N TRP A 21 9.34 -5.51 -14.57
CA TRP A 21 8.82 -6.41 -13.54
C TRP A 21 9.32 -7.85 -13.79
N GLU A 22 9.09 -8.37 -15.00
CA GLU A 22 9.48 -9.73 -15.40
C GLU A 22 11.00 -9.95 -15.42
N SER A 23 11.79 -8.88 -15.63
CA SER A 23 13.25 -8.97 -15.68
C SER A 23 13.93 -8.97 -14.30
N GLN A 24 13.20 -8.72 -13.21
CA GLN A 24 13.79 -8.64 -11.87
C GLN A 24 13.69 -9.99 -11.15
N PRO A 25 14.83 -10.61 -10.77
CA PRO A 25 14.82 -11.77 -9.89
C PRO A 25 14.11 -11.44 -8.59
N TRP A 26 13.35 -12.37 -8.02
CA TRP A 26 12.69 -12.13 -6.74
C TRP A 26 13.71 -11.81 -5.63
N GLU A 27 14.94 -12.38 -5.69
CA GLU A 27 16.04 -12.05 -4.77
C GLU A 27 16.60 -10.62 -4.95
N ALA A 28 16.43 -10.00 -6.13
CA ALA A 28 16.84 -8.62 -6.36
C ALA A 28 16.03 -7.65 -5.50
N TRP A 29 14.80 -8.01 -5.13
CA TRP A 29 13.98 -7.26 -4.18
C TRP A 29 14.45 -7.38 -2.73
N ASP A 30 15.32 -8.34 -2.40
CA ASP A 30 15.95 -8.53 -1.09
C ASP A 30 17.36 -7.92 -1.01
N SER A 31 18.00 -7.63 -2.15
CA SER A 31 19.27 -6.88 -2.20
C SER A 31 19.15 -5.45 -1.66
N PRO A 32 20.12 -4.96 -0.85
CA PRO A 32 20.09 -3.62 -0.28
C PRO A 32 20.23 -2.56 -1.39
N GLU A 33 19.13 -2.03 -1.91
CA GLU A 33 19.17 -1.03 -2.99
C GLU A 33 19.66 0.34 -2.50
N THR A 34 20.83 0.74 -3.02
CA THR A 34 21.35 2.12 -3.03
C THR A 34 21.52 2.69 -4.44
N ALA A 35 20.99 2.07 -5.49
CA ALA A 35 21.10 2.63 -6.84
C ALA A 35 20.12 3.81 -7.05
N ALA A 36 20.66 4.99 -7.40
CA ALA A 36 19.87 6.11 -7.88
C ALA A 36 19.03 5.66 -9.09
N GLY A 37 17.70 5.79 -9.00
CA GLY A 37 16.77 5.36 -10.06
C GLY A 37 15.94 4.11 -9.75
N ALA A 38 16.08 3.50 -8.58
CA ALA A 38 15.17 2.45 -8.11
C ALA A 38 13.77 3.02 -7.79
N PRO A 39 12.66 2.31 -8.11
CA PRO A 39 11.31 2.78 -7.82
C PRO A 39 11.08 2.98 -6.32
N SER A 40 10.18 3.88 -5.95
CA SER A 40 9.86 4.08 -4.53
C SER A 40 9.34 2.79 -3.90
N PRO A 41 9.77 2.41 -2.67
CA PRO A 41 9.26 1.20 -2.01
C PRO A 41 7.80 1.35 -1.57
N TYR A 42 7.26 2.57 -1.56
CA TYR A 42 5.86 2.88 -1.27
C TYR A 42 5.28 3.94 -2.20
N ALA A 43 3.97 3.87 -2.39
CA ALA A 43 3.17 4.86 -3.11
C ALA A 43 2.36 5.71 -2.13
N ASN A 44 2.26 7.01 -2.40
CA ASN A 44 1.38 7.92 -1.68
C ASN A 44 -0.02 7.91 -2.31
N LEU A 45 -1.05 7.63 -1.51
CA LEU A 45 -2.44 7.50 -1.98
C LEU A 45 -3.27 8.79 -1.85
N LYS A 46 -2.66 9.92 -1.48
CA LYS A 46 -3.32 11.23 -1.42
C LYS A 46 -4.05 11.59 -2.71
N THR A 47 -5.21 12.23 -2.56
CA THR A 47 -5.91 12.95 -3.63
C THR A 47 -6.03 14.43 -3.29
N LYS A 48 -6.42 15.25 -4.27
CA LYS A 48 -6.72 16.68 -4.07
C LYS A 48 -7.89 16.88 -3.09
N SER A 49 -8.89 16.01 -3.11
CA SER A 49 -10.12 16.11 -2.29
C SER A 49 -10.07 15.34 -0.98
N GLN A 50 -9.18 14.35 -0.86
CA GLN A 50 -8.92 13.60 0.37
C GLN A 50 -7.40 13.47 0.53
N PRO A 51 -6.77 14.36 1.32
CA PRO A 51 -5.33 14.34 1.56
C PRO A 51 -4.93 13.24 2.57
N ALA A 52 -5.67 12.12 2.60
CA ALA A 52 -5.45 11.00 3.50
C ALA A 52 -3.95 10.68 3.50
N PRO A 53 -3.27 10.78 4.66
CA PRO A 53 -1.83 10.56 4.75
C PRO A 53 -1.53 9.04 4.72
N LEU A 54 -2.06 8.36 3.71
CA LEU A 54 -2.06 6.92 3.54
C LEU A 54 -1.10 6.53 2.41
N TYR A 55 -0.31 5.51 2.69
CA TYR A 55 0.73 4.98 1.83
C TYR A 55 0.60 3.47 1.76
N VAL A 56 0.96 2.91 0.61
CA VAL A 56 1.01 1.46 0.39
C VAL A 56 2.40 1.06 -0.09
N GLY A 57 3.00 0.00 0.45
CA GLY A 57 4.38 -0.36 0.11
C GLY A 57 4.71 -1.84 0.23
N ASN A 58 5.95 -2.17 -0.13
CA ASN A 58 6.55 -3.51 0.02
C ASN A 58 7.21 -3.69 1.40
N ARG A 59 7.78 -4.87 1.66
CA ARG A 59 8.42 -5.23 2.94
C ARG A 59 9.61 -4.36 3.36
N LYS A 60 10.17 -3.56 2.45
CA LYS A 60 11.27 -2.60 2.69
C LYS A 60 10.78 -1.18 2.96
N ALA A 61 9.52 -0.89 2.64
CA ALA A 61 8.91 0.42 2.85
C ALA A 61 8.97 0.93 4.30
N PRO A 62 8.79 0.10 5.36
CA PRO A 62 8.67 0.60 6.73
C PRO A 62 9.83 1.48 7.21
N LYS A 63 11.08 1.07 6.98
CA LYS A 63 12.26 1.83 7.42
C LYS A 63 12.34 3.19 6.74
N ARG A 64 12.29 3.20 5.40
CA ARG A 64 12.31 4.44 4.59
C ARG A 64 11.14 5.36 4.94
N PHE A 65 9.95 4.79 5.17
CA PHE A 65 8.76 5.54 5.55
C PHE A 65 8.90 6.22 6.92
N ARG A 66 9.37 5.48 7.95
CA ARG A 66 9.62 6.04 9.29
C ARG A 66 10.68 7.14 9.22
N THR A 67 11.78 6.94 8.49
CA THR A 67 12.82 7.96 8.27
C THR A 67 12.26 9.22 7.63
N MET A 68 11.46 9.08 6.56
CA MET A 68 10.81 10.21 5.89
C MET A 68 9.85 10.96 6.82
N CYS A 69 9.06 10.24 7.62
CA CYS A 69 8.13 10.87 8.56
C CYS A 69 8.88 11.66 9.64
N ARG A 70 9.96 11.08 10.21
CA ARG A 70 10.80 11.75 11.21
C ARG A 70 11.44 13.02 10.66
N ALA A 71 12.01 12.96 9.46
CA ALA A 71 12.58 14.13 8.78
C ALA A 71 11.56 15.24 8.51
N GLN A 72 10.26 14.92 8.45
CA GLN A 72 9.17 15.88 8.26
C GLN A 72 8.44 16.25 9.56
N HIS A 73 8.96 15.83 10.71
CA HIS A 73 8.30 16.00 12.02
C HIS A 73 6.85 15.49 12.02
N LYS A 74 6.62 14.33 11.40
CA LYS A 74 5.32 13.64 11.37
C LYS A 74 5.39 12.31 12.09
N THR A 75 4.31 11.94 12.75
CA THR A 75 4.19 10.66 13.46
C THR A 75 3.87 9.53 12.48
N PRO A 76 4.77 8.56 12.26
CA PRO A 76 4.47 7.40 11.43
C PRO A 76 3.53 6.42 12.14
N TYR A 77 2.86 5.60 11.36
CA TYR A 77 2.10 4.42 11.78
C TYR A 77 2.22 3.37 10.68
N VAL A 78 2.69 2.17 11.03
CA VAL A 78 2.97 1.09 10.10
C VAL A 78 2.06 -0.10 10.43
N LEU A 79 1.19 -0.43 9.49
CA LEU A 79 0.35 -1.62 9.51
C LEU A 79 0.98 -2.69 8.61
N SER A 80 1.36 -3.81 9.21
CA SER A 80 2.14 -4.85 8.56
C SER A 80 1.26 -6.08 8.29
N THR A 81 1.17 -6.52 7.03
CA THR A 81 0.52 -7.81 6.70
C THR A 81 1.51 -8.96 6.54
N VAL A 82 2.80 -8.65 6.65
CA VAL A 82 3.94 -9.58 6.76
C VAL A 82 4.98 -8.90 7.63
N THR A 83 5.90 -9.66 8.23
CA THR A 83 7.03 -9.07 8.95
C THR A 83 7.88 -8.19 8.00
N PRO A 84 8.24 -6.96 8.38
CA PRO A 84 9.19 -6.13 7.64
C PRO A 84 10.52 -6.85 7.42
N SER A 85 11.32 -6.40 6.45
CA SER A 85 12.64 -6.99 6.21
C SER A 85 13.49 -6.97 7.50
N SER A 86 14.04 -8.13 7.87
CA SER A 86 14.88 -8.30 9.07
C SER A 86 16.12 -7.43 9.01
N THR A 87 16.71 -7.28 7.81
CA THR A 87 17.86 -6.40 7.53
C THR A 87 17.55 -4.90 7.70
N ASP A 88 16.27 -4.54 7.79
CA ASP A 88 15.81 -3.16 7.94
C ASP A 88 15.30 -2.82 9.35
N GLY A 89 15.22 -3.79 10.26
CA GLY A 89 14.74 -3.62 11.63
C GLY A 89 13.57 -4.53 12.01
N GLY A 90 13.07 -5.35 11.07
CA GLY A 90 12.08 -6.39 11.34
C GLY A 90 10.81 -5.88 12.03
N SER A 91 10.29 -6.66 12.98
CA SER A 91 9.04 -6.37 13.71
C SER A 91 9.07 -5.05 14.48
N ALA A 92 10.24 -4.52 14.86
CA ALA A 92 10.34 -3.24 15.57
C ALA A 92 9.88 -2.02 14.73
N LEU A 93 9.69 -2.20 13.42
CA LEU A 93 9.15 -1.17 12.53
C LEU A 93 7.63 -1.15 12.46
N THR A 94 6.97 -2.19 12.97
CA THR A 94 5.52 -2.40 12.93
C THR A 94 4.84 -1.75 14.14
N ASP A 95 3.73 -1.06 13.91
CA ASP A 95 2.85 -0.58 15.00
C ASP A 95 1.63 -1.49 15.19
N GLU A 96 1.14 -2.15 14.14
CA GLU A 96 0.08 -3.17 14.20
C GLU A 96 0.27 -4.26 13.15
N GLU A 97 -0.14 -5.48 13.49
CA GLU A 97 -0.05 -6.66 12.62
C GLU A 97 -1.45 -7.15 12.20
N VAL A 98 -1.60 -7.38 10.90
CA VAL A 98 -2.80 -7.99 10.30
C VAL A 98 -2.33 -8.99 9.24
N PHE A 99 -1.90 -10.16 9.71
CA PHE A 99 -1.39 -11.22 8.84
C PHE A 99 -2.52 -12.04 8.22
N PHE A 100 -2.37 -12.32 6.93
CA PHE A 100 -3.21 -13.21 6.13
C PHE A 100 -2.50 -13.54 4.83
N GLU A 101 -2.88 -14.67 4.23
CA GLU A 101 -2.29 -15.15 2.99
C GLU A 101 -2.91 -14.50 1.75
N ASP A 102 -2.12 -14.47 0.68
CA ASP A 102 -2.53 -13.97 -0.64
C ASP A 102 -3.02 -15.14 -1.51
N GLU A 103 -2.34 -16.29 -1.50
CA GLU A 103 -2.64 -17.46 -2.35
C GLU A 103 -2.90 -17.18 -3.86
N GLN A 104 -2.66 -15.94 -4.32
CA GLN A 104 -2.82 -15.47 -5.70
C GLN A 104 -4.18 -15.81 -6.33
N GLY A 105 -5.26 -15.82 -5.54
CA GLY A 105 -6.61 -16.18 -6.00
C GLY A 105 -6.98 -17.65 -5.75
N GLY A 106 -6.06 -18.46 -5.21
CA GLY A 106 -6.25 -19.86 -4.84
C GLY A 106 -6.76 -20.07 -3.41
N GLU A 107 -7.26 -19.03 -2.74
CA GLU A 107 -7.72 -19.10 -1.35
C GLU A 107 -8.77 -20.20 -1.13
N SER A 108 -8.60 -20.98 -0.06
CA SER A 108 -9.65 -21.84 0.49
C SER A 108 -10.86 -21.03 0.99
N GLU A 109 -11.98 -21.67 1.33
CA GLU A 109 -13.11 -20.95 1.91
C GLU A 109 -12.75 -20.32 3.27
N GLU A 110 -11.95 -21.00 4.07
CA GLU A 110 -11.41 -20.52 5.34
C GLU A 110 -10.50 -19.28 5.12
N ASP A 111 -9.66 -19.32 4.09
CA ASP A 111 -8.78 -18.20 3.73
C ASP A 111 -9.57 -17.02 3.19
N LYS A 112 -10.63 -17.23 2.41
CA LYS A 112 -11.53 -16.16 1.96
C LYS A 112 -12.17 -15.44 3.15
N ILE A 113 -12.62 -16.19 4.15
CA ILE A 113 -13.20 -15.64 5.39
C ILE A 113 -12.14 -14.83 6.15
N THR A 114 -10.94 -15.40 6.31
CA THR A 114 -9.81 -14.76 7.00
C THR A 114 -9.37 -13.49 6.30
N ALA A 115 -9.16 -13.53 4.98
CA ALA A 115 -8.81 -12.39 4.15
C ALA A 115 -9.84 -11.27 4.26
N ARG A 116 -11.14 -11.58 4.18
CA ARG A 116 -12.21 -10.59 4.36
C ARG A 116 -12.13 -9.92 5.73
N ARG A 117 -11.99 -10.72 6.79
CA ARG A 117 -11.87 -10.21 8.17
C ARG A 117 -10.64 -9.29 8.31
N CYS A 118 -9.50 -9.71 7.78
CA CYS A 118 -8.24 -8.97 7.86
C CYS A 118 -8.29 -7.68 7.04
N ILE A 119 -8.84 -7.69 5.82
CA ILE A 119 -9.00 -6.49 4.99
C ILE A 119 -9.85 -5.43 5.70
N ILE A 120 -11.00 -5.83 6.27
CA ILE A 120 -11.90 -4.92 6.99
C ILE A 120 -11.25 -4.41 8.29
N ARG A 121 -10.60 -5.29 9.06
CA ARG A 121 -9.87 -4.91 10.28
C ARG A 121 -8.76 -3.91 9.96
N GLY A 122 -7.97 -4.18 8.93
CA GLY A 122 -6.89 -3.29 8.48
C GLY A 122 -7.41 -1.91 8.11
N ALA A 123 -8.52 -1.84 7.35
CA ALA A 123 -9.14 -0.57 6.98
C ALA A 123 -9.60 0.24 8.22
N LYS A 124 -10.15 -0.44 9.24
CA LYS A 124 -10.53 0.18 10.52
C LYS A 124 -9.33 0.75 11.27
N LEU A 125 -8.21 0.02 11.32
CA LEU A 125 -6.98 0.48 11.96
C LEU A 125 -6.39 1.70 11.22
N VAL A 126 -6.40 1.67 9.89
CA VAL A 126 -5.98 2.80 9.04
C VAL A 126 -6.80 4.04 9.38
N ASP A 127 -8.14 3.94 9.40
CA ASP A 127 -9.01 5.06 9.74
C ASP A 127 -8.72 5.60 11.15
N ALA A 128 -8.59 4.73 12.14
CA ALA A 128 -8.27 5.13 13.51
C ALA A 128 -6.93 5.89 13.61
N ALA A 129 -5.91 5.44 12.89
CA ALA A 129 -4.60 6.10 12.86
C ALA A 129 -4.65 7.46 12.13
N ILE A 130 -5.39 7.55 11.01
CA ILE A 130 -5.58 8.81 10.27
C ILE A 130 -6.34 9.83 11.13
N ARG A 131 -7.40 9.43 11.84
CA ARG A 131 -8.12 10.30 12.77
C ARG A 131 -7.23 10.83 13.90
N LYS A 132 -6.24 10.03 14.32
CA LYS A 132 -5.18 10.44 15.25
C LYS A 132 -4.04 11.25 14.59
N ARG A 133 -4.28 11.81 13.39
CA ARG A 133 -3.34 12.65 12.63
C ARG A 133 -2.00 11.96 12.30
N LYS A 134 -1.92 10.63 12.31
CA LYS A 134 -0.71 9.89 11.94
C LYS A 134 -0.57 9.78 10.42
N ARG A 135 0.66 9.59 9.94
CA ARG A 135 0.91 9.12 8.56
C ARG A 135 0.94 7.61 8.56
N VAL A 136 0.11 7.00 7.73
CA VAL A 136 -0.13 5.56 7.74
C VAL A 136 0.53 4.91 6.53
N LEU A 137 1.40 3.94 6.76
CA LEU A 137 1.86 2.99 5.77
C LEU A 137 1.18 1.65 6.02
N VAL A 138 0.57 1.09 4.98
CA VAL A 138 0.19 -0.33 4.96
C VAL A 138 1.12 -1.06 4.01
N HIS A 139 1.72 -2.16 4.45
CA HIS A 139 2.61 -2.92 3.59
C HIS A 139 2.37 -4.42 3.65
N CYS A 140 2.69 -5.10 2.55
CA CYS A 140 2.78 -6.54 2.49
C CYS A 140 4.17 -6.92 1.94
N TYR A 141 4.30 -8.09 1.33
CA TYR A 141 5.56 -8.50 0.70
C TYR A 141 5.92 -7.58 -0.48
N ALA A 142 5.10 -7.59 -1.53
CA ALA A 142 5.32 -6.81 -2.75
C ALA A 142 4.60 -5.45 -2.77
N GLY A 143 3.65 -5.23 -1.87
CA GLY A 143 2.83 -4.01 -1.80
C GLY A 143 1.76 -3.89 -2.89
N GLN A 144 1.22 -5.01 -3.38
CA GLN A 144 0.31 -5.07 -4.54
C GLN A 144 -1.10 -5.57 -4.22
N ASN A 145 -1.22 -6.64 -3.44
CA ASN A 145 -2.51 -7.26 -3.12
C ASN A 145 -2.93 -6.93 -1.69
N ARG A 146 -2.53 -7.72 -0.70
CA ARG A 146 -2.95 -7.59 0.72
C ARG A 146 -3.01 -6.15 1.24
N SER A 147 -1.90 -5.41 1.15
CA SER A 147 -1.83 -4.02 1.62
C SER A 147 -2.63 -3.04 0.76
N ALA A 148 -2.67 -3.23 -0.55
CA ALA A 148 -3.46 -2.39 -1.45
C ALA A 148 -4.95 -2.60 -1.25
N SER A 149 -5.39 -3.83 -1.00
CA SER A 149 -6.77 -4.19 -0.68
C SER A 149 -7.22 -3.56 0.64
N ILE A 150 -6.38 -3.56 1.68
CA ILE A 150 -6.66 -2.81 2.92
C ILE A 150 -6.85 -1.31 2.63
N CYS A 151 -5.96 -0.71 1.85
CA CYS A 151 -6.07 0.71 1.47
C CYS A 151 -7.33 1.01 0.65
N ALA A 152 -7.70 0.14 -0.28
CA ALA A 152 -8.94 0.28 -1.06
C ALA A 152 -10.18 0.16 -0.16
N ALA A 153 -10.18 -0.80 0.76
CA ALA A 153 -11.24 -0.97 1.75
C ALA A 153 -11.39 0.28 2.65
N TYR A 154 -10.29 0.94 3.02
CA TYR A 154 -10.35 2.23 3.73
C TYR A 154 -11.12 3.28 2.93
N PHE A 155 -10.80 3.47 1.66
CA PHE A 155 -11.50 4.46 0.82
C PHE A 155 -12.99 4.15 0.68
N ILE A 156 -13.36 2.87 0.61
CA ILE A 156 -14.77 2.46 0.53
C ILE A 156 -15.48 2.74 1.85
N LEU A 157 -14.99 2.16 2.94
CA LEU A 157 -15.69 2.11 4.22
C LEU A 157 -15.67 3.45 4.97
N TYR A 158 -14.59 4.22 4.84
CA TYR A 158 -14.37 5.42 5.66
C TYR A 158 -14.28 6.71 4.85
N ALA A 159 -14.01 6.61 3.56
CA ALA A 159 -13.94 7.77 2.67
C ALA A 159 -15.15 7.90 1.72
N GLY A 160 -16.12 6.98 1.82
CA GLY A 160 -17.39 7.01 1.10
C GLY A 160 -17.26 6.74 -0.41
N TRP A 161 -16.17 6.13 -0.86
CA TRP A 161 -15.97 5.86 -2.28
C TRP A 161 -16.68 4.58 -2.71
N THR A 162 -17.11 4.54 -3.96
CA THR A 162 -17.55 3.28 -4.58
C THR A 162 -16.37 2.31 -4.71
N PRO A 163 -16.60 0.99 -4.64
CA PRO A 163 -15.53 0.00 -4.80
C PRO A 163 -14.69 0.19 -6.06
N GLY A 164 -15.34 0.39 -7.22
CA GLY A 164 -14.65 0.61 -8.49
C GLY A 164 -13.74 1.84 -8.48
N LYS A 165 -14.17 2.95 -7.85
CA LYS A 165 -13.35 4.16 -7.71
C LYS A 165 -12.13 3.91 -6.82
N ALA A 166 -12.32 3.25 -5.68
CA ALA A 166 -11.25 2.94 -4.74
C ALA A 166 -10.18 2.02 -5.37
N ILE A 167 -10.60 0.91 -5.98
CA ILE A 167 -9.71 -0.04 -6.65
C ILE A 167 -8.91 0.66 -7.75
N LYS A 168 -9.58 1.38 -8.66
CA LYS A 168 -8.94 2.08 -9.78
C LYS A 168 -7.91 3.10 -9.29
N HIS A 169 -8.22 3.84 -8.22
CA HIS A 169 -7.31 4.83 -7.65
C HIS A 169 -6.06 4.18 -7.06
N VAL A 170 -6.23 3.15 -6.22
CA VAL A 170 -5.09 2.48 -5.59
C VAL A 170 -4.19 1.86 -6.66
N ARG A 171 -4.75 1.14 -7.64
CA ARG A 171 -4.03 0.62 -8.81
C ARG A 171 -3.19 1.71 -9.47
N HIS A 172 -3.85 2.77 -9.90
CA HIS A 172 -3.19 3.86 -10.61
C HIS A 172 -2.04 4.51 -9.80
N ARG A 173 -2.24 4.73 -8.49
CA ARG A 173 -1.21 5.35 -7.64
C ARG A 173 -0.01 4.45 -7.41
N VAL A 174 -0.23 3.14 -7.25
CA VAL A 174 0.85 2.17 -7.10
C VAL A 174 1.63 2.03 -8.41
N GLU A 175 0.94 1.84 -9.53
CA GLU A 175 1.54 1.73 -10.86
C GLU A 175 2.44 2.94 -11.17
N VAL A 176 1.95 4.15 -10.94
CA VAL A 176 2.72 5.37 -11.23
C VAL A 176 3.90 5.57 -10.28
N ALA A 177 3.75 5.30 -8.99
CA ALA A 177 4.78 5.62 -8.00
C ALA A 177 5.84 4.53 -7.85
N ARG A 178 5.49 3.28 -8.15
CA ARG A 178 6.32 2.10 -7.91
C ARG A 178 6.67 1.35 -9.20
N GLU A 179 6.08 1.71 -10.34
CA GLU A 179 6.30 1.04 -11.63
C GLU A 179 5.97 -0.46 -11.60
N VAL A 180 4.98 -0.82 -10.79
CA VAL A 180 4.54 -2.20 -10.55
C VAL A 180 3.13 -2.40 -11.09
N LEU A 181 2.90 -3.52 -11.76
CA LEU A 181 1.59 -3.92 -12.30
C LEU A 181 0.89 -4.92 -11.36
N GLU A 182 -0.24 -5.48 -11.78
CA GLU A 182 -0.96 -6.54 -11.03
C GLU A 182 -1.39 -6.13 -9.60
N VAL A 183 -1.74 -4.84 -9.45
CA VAL A 183 -2.17 -4.28 -8.16
C VAL A 183 -3.63 -4.66 -7.90
N ILE A 184 -3.90 -5.33 -6.78
CA ILE A 184 -5.21 -5.92 -6.45
C ILE A 184 -5.65 -6.85 -7.60
N ASP A 185 -4.74 -7.68 -8.13
CA ASP A 185 -5.09 -8.63 -9.20
C ASP A 185 -5.67 -9.94 -8.66
N ASN A 186 -5.48 -10.20 -7.37
CA ASN A 186 -6.14 -11.27 -6.66
C ASN A 186 -7.67 -11.14 -6.76
N ALA A 187 -8.29 -12.10 -7.45
CA ALA A 187 -9.73 -12.11 -7.73
C ALA A 187 -10.59 -12.21 -6.45
N VAL A 188 -10.14 -12.96 -5.44
CA VAL A 188 -10.83 -13.08 -4.16
C VAL A 188 -10.86 -11.74 -3.45
N PHE A 189 -9.73 -11.03 -3.39
CA PHE A 189 -9.66 -9.72 -2.77
C PHE A 189 -10.48 -8.67 -3.52
N GLU A 190 -10.43 -8.68 -4.86
CA GLU A 190 -11.25 -7.78 -5.65
C GLU A 190 -12.76 -8.04 -5.43
N GLN A 191 -13.18 -9.31 -5.32
CA GLN A 191 -14.56 -9.66 -5.00
C GLN A 191 -14.97 -9.21 -3.59
N ILE A 192 -14.10 -9.38 -2.60
CA ILE A 192 -14.33 -8.88 -1.24
C ILE A 192 -14.59 -7.37 -1.28
N LEU A 193 -13.73 -6.61 -1.97
CA LEU A 193 -13.86 -5.16 -2.09
C LEU A 193 -15.14 -4.74 -2.82
N LYS A 194 -15.50 -5.42 -3.92
CA LYS A 194 -16.74 -5.16 -4.67
C LYS A 194 -18.00 -5.36 -3.83
N LYS A 195 -17.96 -6.26 -2.83
CA LYS A 195 -19.08 -6.52 -1.91
C LYS A 195 -19.15 -5.53 -0.74
N LEU A 196 -18.13 -4.69 -0.53
CA LEU A 196 -18.17 -3.66 0.52
C LEU A 196 -19.12 -2.52 0.14
N LYS A 197 -19.91 -2.06 1.11
CA LYS A 197 -20.78 -0.89 0.95
C LYS A 197 -20.03 0.37 1.33
N PRO A 198 -20.08 1.45 0.53
CA PRO A 198 -19.48 2.72 0.90
C PRO A 198 -20.02 3.20 2.25
N GLY A 199 -19.14 3.72 3.11
CA GLY A 199 -19.57 4.34 4.35
C GLY A 199 -20.47 5.55 4.05
N SER A 200 -21.58 5.68 4.79
CA SER A 200 -22.32 6.93 4.81
C SER A 200 -21.38 7.98 5.41
N GLY A 201 -20.90 8.92 4.60
CA GLY A 201 -19.89 9.92 4.98
C GLY A 201 -20.39 10.91 6.05
N LYS A 202 -20.75 10.41 7.24
CA LYS A 202 -21.02 11.22 8.42
C LYS A 202 -19.70 11.47 9.12
N THR A 203 -18.96 12.44 8.60
CA THR A 203 -17.92 13.11 9.38
C THR A 203 -18.66 14.01 10.38
N LYS A 204 -18.69 13.59 11.65
CA LYS A 204 -18.90 14.51 12.78
C LYS A 204 -17.60 15.28 13.00
#